data_AF-A0A1L9PH56-F1
#
_entry.id   AF-A0A1L9PH56-F1
#
_cell.length_a   1.000
_cell.length_b   1.000
_cell.length_c   1.000
_cell.angle_alpha   90.00
_cell.angle_beta   90.00
_cell.angle_gamma   90.00
#
_symmetry.space_group_name_H-M   'P 1'
#
loop_
_entity.id
_entity.type
_entity.pdbx_description
1 polymer ?
#
loop_
_entity_poly.entity_id
_entity_poly.type
_entity_poly.pdbx_seq_one_letter_code
_entity_poly.pdbx_strand_id
1 'polypeptide(L)'
;MRFIQEHSLQPLFLTTFLLHLLIKDSTAVQCTSNQISSLNVAGCDCQQHGVPLKCPLYAPQCDSLVAPSTVVRINPNNGGLNLWGDGCIDSNFACNGCYLWFGSLCRCLKPAGTCTLTTPAVAGNPIWALLEDHKLITTTQKLPGILELHLAPEPNRGWQLGQDTLRNPPQGATYNRATGALAMNSVATRTEEQIHIHVCENQSSFVRRELSMLTRSSYTTLTNVPIAGIPANSLKCQVAPFSGMNVNVATAIFDELNGIPNYAASCDKFLVGAGVITDIRDYTWVCVTTSTRAAEELFCHFP
;
A
#
# COMPACT_ATOMS: atom_id res chain seq x y z
N MET A 1 -42.70 51.32 -52.81
CA MET A 1 -41.27 51.29 -52.49
C MET A 1 -41.07 50.33 -51.32
N ARG A 2 -40.40 49.20 -51.52
CA ARG A 2 -39.96 48.27 -50.47
C ARG A 2 -38.44 48.34 -50.42
N PHE A 3 -37.89 48.75 -49.29
CA PHE A 3 -36.45 48.67 -49.02
C PHE A 3 -36.13 47.26 -48.54
N ILE A 4 -35.20 46.60 -49.23
CA ILE A 4 -34.58 45.35 -48.79
C ILE A 4 -33.32 45.76 -48.01
N GLN A 5 -33.20 45.26 -46.79
CA GLN A 5 -32.08 45.51 -45.90
C GLN A 5 -31.05 44.38 -46.06
N GLU A 6 -29.90 44.70 -46.67
CA GLU A 6 -28.77 43.77 -46.77
C GLU A 6 -28.01 43.73 -45.44
N HIS A 7 -28.00 42.57 -44.79
CA HIS A 7 -27.15 42.32 -43.63
C HIS A 7 -25.79 41.79 -44.08
N SER A 8 -24.78 42.65 -43.95
CA SER A 8 -23.36 42.31 -44.07
C SER A 8 -22.91 41.47 -42.86
N LEU A 9 -22.48 40.23 -43.13
CA LEU A 9 -21.85 39.34 -42.16
C LEU A 9 -20.42 39.82 -41.88
N GLN A 10 -20.16 40.22 -40.62
CA GLN A 10 -18.84 40.66 -40.16
C GLN A 10 -17.82 39.49 -40.15
N PRO A 11 -16.60 39.67 -40.71
CA PRO A 11 -15.59 38.62 -40.82
C PRO A 11 -14.87 38.25 -39.50
N LEU A 12 -15.20 38.92 -38.38
CA LEU A 12 -14.56 38.68 -37.08
C LEU A 12 -15.08 37.47 -36.30
N PHE A 13 -16.25 36.92 -36.65
CA PHE A 13 -16.81 35.74 -35.97
C PHE A 13 -16.27 34.40 -36.49
N LEU A 14 -15.63 34.39 -37.66
CA LEU A 14 -15.15 33.16 -38.29
C LEU A 14 -13.78 32.70 -37.79
N THR A 15 -12.98 33.60 -37.20
CA THR A 15 -11.62 33.29 -36.73
C THR A 15 -11.58 32.74 -35.30
N THR A 16 -12.53 33.11 -34.43
CA THR A 16 -12.63 32.54 -33.07
C THR A 16 -13.23 31.13 -33.05
N PHE A 17 -14.08 30.78 -34.01
CA PHE A 17 -14.65 29.42 -34.11
C PHE A 17 -13.64 28.40 -34.65
N LEU A 18 -12.70 28.82 -35.51
CA LEU A 18 -11.66 27.92 -36.04
C LEU A 18 -10.56 27.56 -35.02
N LEU A 19 -10.33 28.40 -34.00
CA LEU A 19 -9.33 28.12 -32.96
C LEU A 19 -9.83 27.07 -31.94
N HIS A 20 -11.15 26.94 -31.77
CA HIS A 20 -11.75 25.92 -30.91
C HIS A 20 -11.86 24.53 -31.57
N LEU A 21 -11.69 24.45 -32.90
CA LEU A 21 -11.72 23.18 -33.65
C LEU A 21 -10.34 22.51 -33.77
N LEU A 22 -9.27 23.14 -33.26
CA LEU A 22 -7.90 22.62 -33.28
C LEU A 22 -7.37 22.20 -31.91
N ILE A 23 -8.23 22.10 -30.90
CA ILE A 23 -7.92 21.27 -29.73
C ILE A 23 -8.14 19.83 -30.18
N LYS A 24 -7.16 19.27 -30.90
CA LYS A 24 -7.03 17.82 -30.99
C LYS A 24 -7.08 17.32 -29.56
N ASP A 25 -8.00 16.41 -29.26
CA ASP A 25 -7.96 15.57 -28.08
C ASP A 25 -6.63 14.80 -28.10
N SER A 26 -5.57 15.45 -27.63
CA SER A 26 -4.37 14.78 -27.20
C SER A 26 -4.79 14.05 -25.94
N THR A 27 -5.28 12.82 -26.09
CA THR A 27 -5.37 11.89 -24.98
C THR A 27 -4.00 11.89 -24.33
N ALA A 28 -3.86 12.52 -23.18
CA ALA A 28 -2.57 12.64 -22.54
C ALA A 28 -2.07 11.23 -22.23
N VAL A 29 -0.79 11.00 -22.55
CA VAL A 29 -0.16 9.69 -22.45
C VAL A 29 -0.17 9.28 -20.98
N GLN A 30 -0.71 8.10 -20.66
CA GLN A 30 -0.73 7.59 -19.29
C GLN A 30 0.70 7.40 -18.77
N CYS A 31 0.91 7.66 -17.48
CA CYS A 31 2.22 7.47 -16.87
C CYS A 31 2.62 6.00 -16.88
N THR A 32 3.82 5.73 -17.39
CA THR A 32 4.46 4.42 -17.37
C THR A 32 5.09 4.11 -16.00
N SER A 33 5.36 2.83 -15.75
CA SER A 33 6.07 2.38 -14.55
C SER A 33 7.44 3.05 -14.41
N ASN A 34 8.14 3.24 -15.53
CA ASN A 34 9.44 3.92 -15.55
C ASN A 34 9.33 5.41 -15.19
N GLN A 35 8.27 6.08 -15.63
CA GLN A 35 8.02 7.48 -15.25
C GLN A 35 7.72 7.61 -13.76
N ILE A 36 6.95 6.69 -13.19
CA ILE A 36 6.65 6.67 -11.74
C ILE A 36 7.92 6.39 -10.93
N SER A 37 8.69 5.36 -11.28
CA SER A 37 9.89 4.96 -10.53
C SER A 37 11.04 5.99 -10.61
N SER A 38 11.12 6.74 -11.70
CA SER A 38 12.11 7.82 -11.89
C SER A 38 11.65 9.20 -11.44
N LEU A 39 10.47 9.31 -10.81
CA LEU A 39 9.85 10.59 -10.38
C LEU A 39 9.54 11.55 -11.54
N ASN A 40 9.41 11.04 -12.76
CA ASN A 40 9.16 11.80 -13.98
C ASN A 40 7.69 11.72 -14.41
N VAL A 41 6.78 12.21 -13.57
CA VAL A 41 5.33 12.13 -13.81
C VAL A 41 4.69 13.44 -14.28
N ALA A 42 5.45 14.53 -14.45
CA ALA A 42 4.90 15.85 -14.75
C ALA A 42 4.11 15.87 -16.08
N GLY A 43 4.57 15.17 -17.11
CA GLY A 43 4.02 15.22 -18.47
C GLY A 43 3.07 14.09 -18.90
N CYS A 44 2.60 13.26 -17.97
CA CYS A 44 1.73 12.10 -18.26
C CYS A 44 0.50 12.06 -17.36
N ASP A 45 -0.57 11.35 -17.72
CA ASP A 45 -1.76 11.25 -16.87
C ASP A 45 -1.70 10.07 -15.91
N CYS A 46 -2.15 10.29 -14.68
CA CYS A 46 -2.30 9.22 -13.69
C CYS A 46 -3.69 8.60 -13.79
N GLN A 47 -3.77 7.29 -13.55
CA GLN A 47 -5.01 6.52 -13.63
C GLN A 47 -6.06 7.10 -12.67
N GLN A 48 -7.29 7.28 -13.19
CA GLN A 48 -8.44 7.70 -12.39
C GLN A 48 -9.17 6.47 -11.84
N HIS A 49 -9.83 6.61 -10.68
CA HIS A 49 -10.61 5.52 -10.08
C HIS A 49 -11.87 5.26 -10.92
N GLY A 50 -12.26 3.98 -11.09
CA GLY A 50 -13.59 3.64 -11.61
C GLY A 50 -13.70 3.20 -13.08
N VAL A 51 -12.60 2.93 -13.78
CA VAL A 51 -12.64 2.29 -15.12
C VAL A 51 -11.99 0.90 -15.05
N PRO A 52 -12.71 -0.15 -14.60
CA PRO A 52 -12.19 -1.51 -14.64
C PRO A 52 -12.23 -2.02 -16.08
N LEU A 53 -11.09 -2.05 -16.76
CA LEU A 53 -10.93 -2.85 -17.97
C LEU A 53 -10.43 -4.24 -17.62
N LYS A 54 -10.81 -5.24 -18.42
CA LYS A 54 -10.56 -6.68 -18.23
C LYS A 54 -9.12 -6.97 -17.82
N CYS A 55 -8.89 -7.13 -16.52
CA CYS A 55 -7.64 -7.65 -16.01
C CYS A 55 -7.68 -9.17 -16.10
N PRO A 56 -6.58 -9.82 -16.53
CA PRO A 56 -6.47 -11.26 -16.37
C PRO A 56 -6.63 -11.59 -14.88
N LEU A 57 -7.60 -12.45 -14.57
CA LEU A 57 -7.69 -13.01 -13.22
C LEU A 57 -6.63 -14.10 -13.10
N TYR A 58 -5.45 -13.72 -12.64
CA TYR A 58 -4.51 -14.70 -12.11
C TYR A 58 -4.71 -14.74 -10.60
N ALA A 59 -4.81 -15.95 -10.05
CA ALA A 59 -4.62 -16.20 -8.63
C ALA A 59 -3.21 -16.77 -8.49
N PRO A 60 -2.43 -16.35 -7.48
CA PRO A 60 -1.16 -16.98 -7.21
C PRO A 60 -1.49 -18.43 -6.81
N GLN A 61 -1.03 -19.36 -7.65
CA GLN A 61 -1.11 -20.79 -7.35
C GLN A 61 0.15 -21.13 -6.57
N CYS A 62 -0.04 -21.50 -5.31
CA CYS A 62 0.98 -22.17 -4.56
C CYS A 62 1.03 -23.63 -5.07
N ASP A 63 1.77 -23.86 -6.15
CA ASP A 63 1.99 -25.20 -6.69
C ASP A 63 2.97 -25.94 -5.77
N SER A 64 2.41 -26.71 -4.85
CA SER A 64 3.13 -27.82 -4.24
C SER A 64 3.65 -28.71 -5.37
N LEU A 65 4.96 -28.93 -5.46
CA LEU A 65 5.58 -30.01 -6.27
C LEU A 65 5.14 -31.42 -5.83
N VAL A 66 4.14 -31.54 -4.95
CA VAL A 66 3.46 -32.76 -4.54
C VAL A 66 2.02 -32.75 -5.09
N ALA A 67 1.69 -33.81 -5.84
CA ALA A 67 0.44 -34.06 -6.55
C ALA A 67 -0.83 -34.02 -5.64
N PRO A 68 -2.06 -33.94 -6.20
CA PRO A 68 -2.97 -32.80 -6.01
C PRO A 68 -4.20 -33.12 -5.14
N SER A 69 -4.59 -32.18 -4.28
CA SER A 69 -6.01 -31.96 -3.93
C SER A 69 -6.29 -30.61 -3.29
N THR A 70 -5.28 -29.89 -2.79
CA THR A 70 -5.49 -28.59 -2.11
C THR A 70 -4.54 -27.53 -2.65
N VAL A 71 -4.72 -27.14 -3.91
CA VAL A 71 -4.19 -25.85 -4.37
C VAL A 71 -4.90 -24.77 -3.54
N VAL A 72 -4.19 -24.09 -2.65
CA VAL A 72 -4.73 -22.90 -1.97
C VAL A 72 -4.87 -21.82 -3.03
N ARG A 73 -6.10 -21.62 -3.51
CA ARG A 73 -6.43 -20.49 -4.37
C ARG A 73 -6.56 -19.27 -3.47
N ILE A 74 -5.57 -18.40 -3.54
CA ILE A 74 -5.66 -17.06 -2.95
C ILE A 74 -6.71 -16.28 -3.75
N ASN A 75 -7.70 -15.72 -3.04
CA ASN A 75 -8.96 -15.26 -3.61
C ASN A 75 -8.77 -14.15 -4.67
N PRO A 76 -9.09 -14.40 -5.95
CA PRO A 76 -8.97 -13.40 -7.02
C PRO A 76 -10.13 -12.40 -7.07
N ASN A 77 -11.18 -12.55 -6.23
CA ASN A 77 -12.46 -11.86 -6.38
C ASN A 77 -12.46 -10.37 -5.95
N ASN A 78 -11.32 -9.80 -5.53
CA ASN A 78 -11.26 -8.43 -5.01
C ASN A 78 -10.62 -7.38 -5.96
N GLY A 79 -10.20 -7.73 -7.20
CA GLY A 79 -9.75 -6.68 -8.15
C GLY A 79 -8.72 -7.03 -9.25
N GLY A 80 -8.17 -8.25 -9.26
CA GLY A 80 -7.40 -8.84 -10.36
C GLY A 80 -6.05 -8.20 -10.77
N LEU A 81 -4.95 -8.74 -10.25
CA LEU A 81 -3.91 -9.51 -10.98
C LEU A 81 -3.02 -10.25 -9.95
N ASN A 82 -2.39 -11.37 -10.33
CA ASN A 82 -1.32 -12.03 -9.55
C ASN A 82 -0.33 -12.67 -10.53
N LEU A 83 0.69 -11.90 -10.90
CA LEU A 83 1.79 -12.33 -11.76
C LEU A 83 3.04 -12.43 -10.88
N TRP A 84 3.64 -13.62 -10.86
CA TRP A 84 4.82 -13.93 -10.05
C TRP A 84 5.91 -12.87 -10.21
N GLY A 85 6.31 -12.25 -9.09
CA GLY A 85 7.51 -11.40 -8.99
C GLY A 85 7.43 -10.02 -9.66
N ASP A 86 6.60 -9.85 -10.69
CA ASP A 86 6.61 -8.63 -11.49
C ASP A 86 5.67 -7.55 -10.99
N GLY A 87 4.57 -7.87 -10.31
CA GLY A 87 3.56 -6.88 -9.91
C GLY A 87 2.96 -6.10 -11.09
N CYS A 88 2.53 -4.86 -10.86
CA CYS A 88 1.83 -4.04 -11.85
C CYS A 88 2.68 -3.57 -13.04
N ILE A 89 2.54 -4.16 -14.24
CA ILE A 89 3.20 -3.65 -15.47
C ILE A 89 2.31 -2.63 -16.21
N ASP A 90 2.87 -1.91 -17.18
CA ASP A 90 2.18 -0.85 -17.94
C ASP A 90 0.89 -1.33 -18.63
N SER A 91 0.85 -2.59 -19.08
CA SER A 91 -0.37 -3.17 -19.66
C SER A 91 -1.49 -3.41 -18.64
N ASN A 92 -1.20 -3.25 -17.34
CA ASN A 92 -2.15 -3.41 -16.23
C ASN A 92 -2.57 -2.06 -15.65
N PHE A 93 -2.28 -0.93 -16.32
CA PHE A 93 -2.57 0.40 -15.78
C PHE A 93 -4.04 0.60 -15.38
N ALA A 94 -4.96 -0.06 -16.08
CA ALA A 94 -6.40 0.02 -15.84
C ALA A 94 -6.92 -0.99 -14.80
N CYS A 95 -6.04 -1.79 -14.19
CA CYS A 95 -6.43 -2.78 -13.19
C CYS A 95 -6.63 -2.15 -11.83
N ASN A 96 -7.71 -2.56 -11.15
CA ASN A 96 -7.99 -2.10 -9.80
C ASN A 96 -6.84 -2.45 -8.87
N GLY A 97 -6.30 -3.67 -8.95
CA GLY A 97 -5.13 -4.05 -8.16
C GLY A 97 -3.84 -3.28 -8.48
N CYS A 98 -3.84 -2.40 -9.48
CA CYS A 98 -2.73 -1.54 -9.82
C CYS A 98 -3.03 -0.04 -9.63
N TYR A 99 -4.19 0.27 -9.06
CA TYR A 99 -4.64 1.63 -8.85
C TYR A 99 -3.75 2.38 -7.87
N LEU A 100 -3.24 1.70 -6.85
CA LEU A 100 -2.29 2.30 -5.91
C LEU A 100 -1.06 2.86 -6.62
N TRP A 101 -0.51 2.12 -7.59
CA TRP A 101 0.70 2.50 -8.34
C TRP A 101 0.41 3.56 -9.42
N PHE A 102 -0.43 3.22 -10.40
CA PHE A 102 -0.69 4.10 -11.55
C PHE A 102 -1.62 5.27 -11.23
N GLY A 103 -2.39 5.17 -10.15
CA GLY A 103 -3.32 6.20 -9.70
C GLY A 103 -2.77 7.00 -8.53
N SER A 104 -2.88 6.44 -7.32
CA SER A 104 -2.66 7.19 -6.07
C SER A 104 -1.22 7.66 -5.89
N LEU A 105 -0.24 6.77 -6.07
CA LEU A 105 1.19 7.13 -6.01
C LEU A 105 1.54 8.09 -7.14
N CYS A 106 1.15 7.80 -8.38
CA CYS A 106 1.39 8.68 -9.51
C CYS A 106 0.90 10.11 -9.25
N ARG A 107 -0.33 10.30 -8.75
CA ARG A 107 -0.88 11.63 -8.41
C ARG A 107 -0.10 12.29 -7.28
N CYS A 108 0.28 11.53 -6.26
CA CYS A 108 1.15 12.03 -5.18
C CYS A 108 2.46 12.60 -5.73
N LEU A 109 3.07 11.95 -6.73
CA LEU A 109 4.34 12.40 -7.32
C LEU A 109 4.21 13.57 -8.29
N LYS A 110 2.99 14.01 -8.64
CA LYS A 110 2.79 15.16 -9.51
C LYS A 110 3.34 16.44 -8.87
N PRO A 111 3.72 17.46 -9.64
CA PRO A 111 4.16 18.74 -9.09
C PRO A 111 3.16 19.41 -8.14
N ALA A 112 1.86 19.14 -8.30
CA ALA A 112 0.79 19.63 -7.43
C ALA A 112 0.39 18.63 -6.33
N GLY A 113 1.04 17.47 -6.25
CA GLY A 113 0.76 16.45 -5.26
C GLY A 113 1.18 16.88 -3.86
N THR A 114 0.45 16.40 -2.85
CA THR A 114 0.60 16.85 -1.45
C THR A 114 1.12 15.78 -0.50
N CYS A 115 1.61 14.66 -1.04
CA CYS A 115 2.11 13.56 -0.23
C CYS A 115 3.43 13.89 0.49
N THR A 116 3.70 13.16 1.56
CA THR A 116 4.97 13.27 2.29
C THR A 116 5.95 12.21 1.79
N LEU A 117 7.11 12.64 1.30
CA LEU A 117 8.15 11.77 0.75
C LEU A 117 9.30 11.59 1.75
N THR A 118 9.87 10.39 1.80
CA THR A 118 11.13 10.17 2.52
C THR A 118 12.27 10.91 1.84
N THR A 119 13.14 11.53 2.63
CA THR A 119 14.34 12.21 2.15
C THR A 119 15.58 11.28 2.22
N PRO A 120 16.56 11.47 1.31
CA PRO A 120 16.53 12.38 0.16
C PRO A 120 15.73 11.78 -1.01
N ALA A 121 14.85 12.58 -1.62
CA ALA A 121 14.12 12.18 -2.82
C ALA A 121 14.99 12.42 -4.06
N VAL A 122 15.89 11.49 -4.35
CA VAL A 122 16.81 11.57 -5.48
C VAL A 122 16.28 10.70 -6.63
N ALA A 123 16.21 11.26 -7.84
CA ALA A 123 15.85 10.50 -9.03
C ALA A 123 16.76 9.27 -9.19
N GLY A 124 16.16 8.10 -9.42
CA GLY A 124 16.87 6.82 -9.52
C GLY A 124 16.96 6.05 -8.20
N ASN A 125 16.58 6.64 -7.07
CA ASN A 125 16.44 5.93 -5.80
C ASN A 125 14.95 5.74 -5.43
N PRO A 126 14.55 4.53 -5.02
CA PRO A 126 13.25 4.33 -4.40
C PRO A 126 12.97 5.29 -3.25
N ILE A 127 11.80 5.92 -3.26
CA ILE A 127 11.31 6.73 -2.14
C ILE A 127 10.03 6.12 -1.59
N TRP A 128 9.85 6.22 -0.28
CA TRP A 128 8.57 5.91 0.34
C TRP A 128 7.74 7.19 0.46
N ALA A 129 6.44 7.07 0.20
CA ALA A 129 5.49 8.17 0.14
C ALA A 129 4.27 7.85 1.02
N LEU A 130 3.96 8.73 1.98
CA LEU A 130 2.67 8.80 2.63
C LEU A 130 1.72 9.57 1.71
N LEU A 131 0.73 8.87 1.16
CA LEU A 131 -0.21 9.40 0.18
C LEU A 131 -1.09 10.53 0.75
N GLU A 132 -1.79 11.23 -0.14
CA GLU A 132 -2.49 12.50 0.17
C GLU A 132 -3.60 12.37 1.21
N ASP A 133 -4.25 11.21 1.31
CA ASP A 133 -5.25 10.94 2.35
C ASP A 133 -4.63 10.61 3.72
N HIS A 134 -3.30 10.52 3.76
CA HIS A 134 -2.48 10.16 4.91
C HIS A 134 -2.85 8.81 5.55
N LYS A 135 -3.42 7.88 4.76
CA LYS A 135 -3.84 6.55 5.23
C LYS A 135 -3.05 5.41 4.62
N LEU A 136 -2.27 5.67 3.58
CA LEU A 136 -1.48 4.66 2.90
C LEU A 136 -0.07 5.17 2.66
N ILE A 137 0.90 4.32 2.96
CA ILE A 137 2.30 4.52 2.62
C ILE A 137 2.68 3.49 1.58
N THR A 138 3.30 3.90 0.48
CA THR A 138 3.85 3.02 -0.56
C THR A 138 5.19 3.53 -1.04
N THR A 139 5.78 2.94 -2.08
CA THR A 139 7.10 3.30 -2.60
C THR A 139 7.11 3.39 -4.12
N THR A 140 8.03 4.17 -4.67
CA THR A 140 8.31 4.27 -6.11
C THR A 140 9.15 3.12 -6.65
N GLN A 141 9.50 2.16 -5.79
CA GLN A 141 9.97 0.86 -6.24
C GLN A 141 8.81 -0.08 -6.48
N LYS A 142 8.89 -0.79 -7.59
CA LYS A 142 7.92 -1.82 -7.92
C LYS A 142 8.12 -3.02 -7.00
N LEU A 143 7.24 -3.17 -6.03
CA LEU A 143 7.27 -4.24 -5.03
C LEU A 143 5.83 -4.75 -4.88
N PRO A 144 5.48 -5.96 -5.33
CA PRO A 144 4.11 -6.47 -5.25
C PRO A 144 3.56 -6.49 -3.82
N GLY A 145 4.37 -6.84 -2.82
CA GLY A 145 4.02 -6.67 -1.42
C GLY A 145 5.04 -7.24 -0.45
N ILE A 146 4.55 -7.78 0.66
CA ILE A 146 5.36 -8.13 1.83
C ILE A 146 6.46 -9.16 1.55
N LEU A 147 6.24 -10.11 0.64
CA LEU A 147 7.23 -11.13 0.28
C LEU A 147 8.43 -10.52 -0.45
N GLU A 148 8.19 -9.47 -1.24
CA GLU A 148 9.21 -8.77 -2.02
C GLU A 148 9.85 -7.61 -1.24
N LEU A 149 9.45 -7.38 0.01
CA LEU A 149 9.99 -6.28 0.83
C LEU A 149 11.53 -6.28 0.89
N HIS A 150 12.14 -7.47 0.91
CA HIS A 150 13.60 -7.64 0.94
C HIS A 150 14.34 -7.11 -0.31
N LEU A 151 13.63 -6.90 -1.42
CA LEU A 151 14.19 -6.31 -2.64
C LEU A 151 14.36 -4.80 -2.53
N ALA A 152 13.77 -4.16 -1.51
CA ALA A 152 13.97 -2.74 -1.26
C ALA A 152 15.39 -2.46 -0.73
N PRO A 153 16.08 -1.40 -1.22
CA PRO A 153 17.35 -0.97 -0.65
C PRO A 153 17.27 -0.65 0.85
N GLU A 154 16.14 -0.07 1.28
CA GLU A 154 15.84 0.21 2.68
C GLU A 154 14.46 -0.37 3.06
N PRO A 155 14.38 -1.68 3.38
CA PRO A 155 13.10 -2.38 3.56
C PRO A 155 12.29 -1.88 4.76
N ASN A 156 12.93 -1.28 5.77
CA ASN A 156 12.22 -0.74 6.92
C ASN A 156 11.78 0.73 6.74
N ARG A 157 12.14 1.40 5.63
CA ARG A 157 12.00 2.85 5.50
C ARG A 157 10.55 3.32 5.46
N GLY A 158 9.66 2.57 4.81
CA GLY A 158 8.21 2.83 4.84
C GLY A 158 7.60 2.68 6.23
N TRP A 159 8.03 1.67 6.99
CA TRP A 159 7.60 1.45 8.37
C TRP A 159 8.12 2.53 9.33
N GLN A 160 9.33 3.03 9.11
CA GLN A 160 9.86 4.18 9.84
C GLN A 160 9.03 5.43 9.56
N LEU A 161 8.74 5.71 8.29
CA LEU A 161 7.84 6.82 7.91
C LEU A 161 6.50 6.70 8.64
N GLY A 162 5.86 5.53 8.64
CA GLY A 162 4.60 5.33 9.34
C GLY A 162 4.70 5.55 10.86
N GLN A 163 5.74 5.06 11.50
CA GLN A 163 5.93 5.24 12.95
C GLN A 163 6.22 6.71 13.31
N ASP A 164 6.94 7.42 12.45
CA ASP A 164 7.21 8.85 12.60
C ASP A 164 5.96 9.69 12.33
N THR A 165 5.11 9.28 11.38
CA THR A 165 3.77 9.84 11.14
C THR A 165 2.85 9.62 12.33
N LEU A 166 2.87 8.47 13.01
CA LEU A 166 2.10 8.30 14.25
C LEU A 166 2.62 9.19 15.38
N ARG A 167 3.93 9.46 15.43
CA ARG A 167 4.55 10.35 16.42
C ARG A 167 4.22 11.82 16.15
N ASN A 168 4.29 12.23 14.89
CA ASN A 168 4.06 13.60 14.44
C ASN A 168 2.98 13.57 13.35
N PRO A 169 1.70 13.37 13.74
CA PRO A 169 0.62 13.23 12.78
C PRO A 169 0.43 14.53 11.97
N PRO A 170 0.13 14.41 10.66
CA PRO A 170 -0.17 15.59 9.84
C PRO A 170 -1.42 16.30 10.38
N GLN A 171 -1.55 17.58 10.07
CA GLN A 171 -2.67 18.39 10.52
C GLN A 171 -4.00 17.76 10.09
N GLY A 172 -4.92 17.58 11.04
CA GLY A 172 -6.25 17.00 10.78
C GLY A 172 -6.30 15.47 10.79
N ALA A 173 -5.18 14.77 11.00
CA ALA A 173 -5.20 13.33 11.22
C ALA A 173 -5.88 12.98 12.54
N THR A 174 -6.62 11.86 12.54
CA THR A 174 -7.34 11.35 13.72
C THR A 174 -6.53 10.31 14.50
N TYR A 175 -5.44 9.81 13.93
CA TYR A 175 -4.51 8.89 14.58
C TYR A 175 -3.34 9.62 15.24
N ASN A 176 -2.75 8.97 16.24
CA ASN A 176 -1.45 9.30 16.83
C ASN A 176 -0.83 8.01 17.41
N ARG A 177 0.27 8.07 18.15
CA ARG A 177 0.83 6.86 18.79
C ARG A 177 -0.15 6.12 19.70
N ALA A 178 -0.98 6.84 20.46
CA ALA A 178 -1.91 6.26 21.43
C ALA A 178 -3.14 5.59 20.80
N THR A 179 -3.60 6.07 19.64
CA THR A 179 -4.81 5.56 18.98
C THR A 179 -4.53 4.89 17.63
N GLY A 180 -3.39 5.15 17.01
CA GLY A 180 -3.07 4.73 15.66
C GLY A 180 -2.30 3.41 15.59
N ALA A 181 -2.42 2.75 14.44
CA ALA A 181 -1.70 1.54 14.11
C ALA A 181 -1.20 1.59 12.67
N LEU A 182 -0.24 0.71 12.37
CA LEU A 182 0.20 0.42 11.02
C LEU A 182 -0.14 -1.02 10.68
N ALA A 183 -0.49 -1.30 9.43
CA ALA A 183 -0.73 -2.66 8.98
C ALA A 183 -0.29 -2.88 7.53
N MET A 184 0.23 -4.05 7.22
CA MET A 184 0.51 -4.51 5.85
C MET A 184 -0.15 -5.87 5.68
N ASN A 185 -1.08 -5.93 4.74
CA ASN A 185 -1.82 -7.14 4.43
C ASN A 185 -0.91 -8.19 3.80
N SER A 186 -1.27 -9.46 4.00
CA SER A 186 -0.59 -10.59 3.38
C SER A 186 -0.94 -10.70 1.91
N VAL A 187 -0.23 -11.54 1.17
CA VAL A 187 -0.59 -11.84 -0.24
C VAL A 187 -2.01 -12.40 -0.31
N ALA A 188 -2.42 -13.19 0.69
CA ALA A 188 -3.74 -13.80 0.73
C ALA A 188 -4.89 -12.80 0.90
N THR A 189 -4.62 -11.61 1.44
CA THR A 189 -5.66 -10.65 1.83
C THR A 189 -5.49 -9.25 1.22
N ARG A 190 -4.39 -8.97 0.51
CA ARG A 190 -4.21 -7.68 -0.19
C ARG A 190 -5.11 -7.59 -1.41
N THR A 191 -5.49 -6.36 -1.77
CA THR A 191 -6.28 -6.07 -2.97
C THR A 191 -5.48 -5.32 -4.05
N GLU A 192 -4.33 -4.77 -3.68
CA GLU A 192 -3.41 -4.05 -4.56
C GLU A 192 -2.08 -4.82 -4.66
N GLU A 193 -1.54 -4.92 -5.88
CA GLU A 193 -0.27 -5.56 -6.25
C GLU A 193 0.89 -4.55 -6.27
N GLN A 194 0.88 -3.70 -5.25
CA GLN A 194 1.95 -2.79 -4.90
C GLN A 194 1.99 -2.72 -3.38
N ILE A 195 3.19 -2.77 -2.80
CA ILE A 195 3.38 -2.79 -1.36
C ILE A 195 2.79 -1.53 -0.73
N HIS A 196 2.02 -1.72 0.33
CA HIS A 196 1.47 -0.61 1.10
C HIS A 196 1.35 -0.91 2.57
N ILE A 197 1.51 0.14 3.36
CA ILE A 197 1.28 0.15 4.80
C ILE A 197 0.08 1.05 5.05
N HIS A 198 -0.97 0.48 5.63
CA HIS A 198 -2.11 1.22 6.16
C HIS A 198 -1.67 2.02 7.38
N VAL A 199 -2.07 3.29 7.44
CA VAL A 199 -1.96 4.18 8.59
C VAL A 199 -3.37 4.48 9.04
N CYS A 200 -3.75 3.99 10.22
CA CYS A 200 -5.14 3.94 10.63
C CYS A 200 -5.30 4.36 12.09
N GLU A 201 -6.51 4.77 12.44
CA GLU A 201 -6.94 5.00 13.81
C GLU A 201 -7.74 3.79 14.30
N ASN A 202 -7.43 3.32 15.51
CA ASN A 202 -8.20 2.32 16.23
C ASN A 202 -8.17 2.61 17.75
N GLN A 203 -9.05 3.51 18.19
CA GLN A 203 -9.13 3.92 19.60
C GLN A 203 -9.49 2.77 20.54
N SER A 204 -10.25 1.78 20.04
CA SER A 204 -10.76 0.66 20.83
C SER A 204 -9.97 -0.63 20.61
N SER A 205 -8.76 -0.56 20.06
CA SER A 205 -8.01 -1.74 19.63
C SER A 205 -7.91 -2.83 20.72
N PHE A 206 -8.53 -3.99 20.45
CA PHE A 206 -8.40 -5.19 21.27
C PHE A 206 -6.93 -5.60 21.43
N VAL A 207 -6.20 -5.61 20.31
CA VAL A 207 -4.78 -5.98 20.26
C VAL A 207 -3.96 -5.07 21.18
N ARG A 208 -4.18 -3.76 21.13
CA ARG A 208 -3.49 -2.80 22.02
C ARG A 208 -3.74 -3.13 23.49
N ARG A 209 -5.00 -3.38 23.85
CA ARG A 209 -5.40 -3.68 25.22
C ARG A 209 -4.72 -4.96 25.73
N GLU A 210 -4.72 -6.02 24.93
CA GLU A 210 -4.09 -7.28 25.33
C GLU A 210 -2.57 -7.14 25.45
N LEU A 211 -1.89 -6.52 24.46
CA LEU A 211 -0.44 -6.28 24.52
C LEU A 211 -0.03 -5.44 25.73
N SER A 212 -0.89 -4.50 26.14
CA SER A 212 -0.66 -3.64 27.31
C SER A 212 -0.61 -4.38 28.64
N MET A 213 -1.23 -5.57 28.71
CA MET A 213 -1.26 -6.40 29.91
C MET A 213 -0.09 -7.38 30.01
N LEU A 214 0.71 -7.52 28.94
CA LEU A 214 1.80 -8.48 28.88
C LEU A 214 3.06 -8.01 29.61
N THR A 215 3.82 -8.97 30.13
CA THR A 215 5.17 -8.74 30.67
C THR A 215 6.16 -8.55 29.51
N ARG A 216 6.43 -7.29 29.15
CA ARG A 216 7.28 -6.86 28.02
C ARG A 216 8.63 -7.59 27.90
N SER A 217 9.29 -7.87 29.03
CA SER A 217 10.60 -8.54 29.03
C SER A 217 10.58 -9.95 28.43
N SER A 218 9.40 -10.56 28.31
CA SER A 218 9.20 -11.85 27.65
C SER A 218 9.08 -11.76 26.12
N TYR A 219 9.04 -10.55 25.56
CA TYR A 219 8.78 -10.28 24.13
C TYR A 219 9.87 -9.41 23.50
N THR A 220 11.11 -9.50 23.99
CA THR A 220 12.25 -8.78 23.40
C THR A 220 12.66 -9.33 22.02
N THR A 221 12.19 -10.54 21.68
CA THR A 221 12.26 -11.16 20.37
C THR A 221 10.85 -11.55 19.90
N LEU A 222 10.70 -11.78 18.60
CA LEU A 222 9.42 -12.18 18.00
C LEU A 222 8.89 -13.48 18.63
N THR A 223 7.82 -13.37 19.41
CA THR A 223 7.31 -14.48 20.25
C THR A 223 5.79 -14.55 20.14
N ASN A 224 5.23 -15.76 20.18
CA ASN A 224 3.78 -15.98 20.11
C ASN A 224 3.06 -15.21 21.22
N VAL A 225 2.02 -14.47 20.86
CA VAL A 225 1.16 -13.77 21.81
C VAL A 225 -0.21 -14.45 21.88
N PRO A 226 -0.66 -14.89 23.06
CA PRO A 226 -2.01 -15.41 23.23
C PRO A 226 -3.02 -14.25 23.33
N ILE A 227 -3.77 -13.99 22.26
CA ILE A 227 -4.86 -13.00 22.24
C ILE A 227 -6.17 -13.74 21.96
N ALA A 228 -7.16 -13.59 22.84
CA ALA A 228 -8.47 -14.21 22.64
C ALA A 228 -9.12 -13.72 21.33
N GLY A 229 -9.73 -14.64 20.58
CA GLY A 229 -10.34 -14.32 19.27
C GLY A 229 -9.36 -14.23 18.10
N ILE A 230 -8.06 -14.39 18.35
CA ILE A 230 -7.01 -14.62 17.34
C ILE A 230 -6.57 -16.09 17.43
N PRO A 231 -6.45 -16.82 16.31
CA PRO A 231 -6.00 -18.21 16.34
C PRO A 231 -4.65 -18.37 17.06
N ALA A 232 -4.52 -19.42 17.89
CA ALA A 232 -3.30 -19.67 18.63
C ALA A 232 -2.10 -19.80 17.67
N ASN A 233 -0.95 -19.24 18.08
CA ASN A 233 0.30 -19.20 17.29
C ASN A 233 0.22 -18.47 15.94
N SER A 234 -0.89 -17.78 15.63
CA SER A 234 -1.03 -17.00 14.38
C SER A 234 -0.64 -15.53 14.51
N LEU A 235 -0.21 -15.11 15.70
CA LEU A 235 0.29 -13.77 15.98
C LEU A 235 1.53 -13.88 16.86
N LYS A 236 2.64 -13.37 16.34
CA LYS A 236 3.88 -13.20 17.09
C LYS A 236 4.19 -11.73 17.19
N CYS A 237 4.64 -11.28 18.34
CA CYS A 237 5.00 -9.89 18.55
C CYS A 237 6.35 -9.75 19.22
N GLN A 238 6.97 -8.60 18.99
CA GLN A 238 8.18 -8.13 19.64
C GLN A 238 7.95 -6.68 20.08
N VAL A 239 8.38 -6.36 21.30
CA VAL A 239 8.29 -5.01 21.87
C VAL A 239 9.61 -4.26 21.72
N ALA A 240 9.53 -2.96 21.47
CA ALA A 240 10.67 -2.05 21.53
C ALA A 240 11.33 -2.12 22.92
N PRO A 241 12.66 -1.96 23.00
CA PRO A 241 13.36 -2.02 24.29
C PRO A 241 12.97 -0.86 25.23
N PHE A 242 12.54 0.27 24.68
CA PHE A 242 12.18 1.47 25.44
C PHE A 242 10.91 2.13 24.90
N SER A 243 10.19 2.84 25.77
CA SER A 243 9.04 3.66 25.42
C SER A 243 9.39 4.71 24.36
N GLY A 244 8.45 5.01 23.47
CA GLY A 244 8.60 6.03 22.43
C GLY A 244 9.49 5.64 21.25
N MET A 245 10.18 4.50 21.31
CA MET A 245 11.08 4.04 20.26
C MET A 245 10.36 3.36 19.10
N ASN A 246 10.93 3.51 17.90
CA ASN A 246 10.52 2.75 16.73
C ASN A 246 11.10 1.32 16.78
N VAL A 247 10.45 0.41 16.08
CA VAL A 247 10.88 -0.97 15.86
C VAL A 247 11.26 -1.19 14.39
N ASN A 248 12.14 -2.18 14.16
CA ASN A 248 12.48 -2.64 12.81
C ASN A 248 11.50 -3.73 12.38
N VAL A 249 10.50 -3.34 11.60
CA VAL A 249 9.42 -4.22 11.17
C VAL A 249 9.88 -5.17 10.07
N ALA A 250 10.76 -4.70 9.17
CA ALA A 250 11.31 -5.53 8.11
C ALA A 250 12.08 -6.74 8.67
N THR A 251 12.87 -6.55 9.73
CA THR A 251 13.55 -7.67 10.41
C THR A 251 12.56 -8.68 10.97
N ALA A 252 11.51 -8.23 11.67
CA ALA A 252 10.49 -9.16 12.21
C ALA A 252 9.78 -9.95 11.10
N ILE A 253 9.46 -9.30 9.97
CA ILE A 253 8.88 -9.97 8.80
C ILE A 253 9.84 -11.03 8.25
N PHE A 254 11.13 -10.71 8.08
CA PHE A 254 12.12 -11.63 7.54
C PHE A 254 12.40 -12.80 8.49
N ASP A 255 12.47 -12.55 9.80
CA ASP A 255 12.64 -13.60 10.80
C ASP A 255 11.48 -14.59 10.75
N GLU A 256 10.24 -14.12 10.58
CA GLU A 256 9.09 -15.02 10.40
C GLU A 256 9.16 -15.79 9.09
N LEU A 257 9.39 -15.10 7.96
CA LEU A 257 9.47 -15.75 6.64
C LEU A 257 10.56 -16.82 6.59
N ASN A 258 11.72 -16.56 7.19
CA ASN A 258 12.83 -17.52 7.29
C ASN A 258 12.55 -18.66 8.28
N GLY A 259 11.66 -18.43 9.25
CA GLY A 259 11.25 -19.42 10.25
C GLY A 259 10.21 -20.42 9.75
N ILE A 260 9.57 -20.19 8.59
CA ILE A 260 8.56 -21.09 8.01
C ILE A 260 9.25 -22.34 7.44
N PRO A 261 9.00 -23.55 8.01
CA PRO A 261 9.60 -24.79 7.51
C PRO A 261 9.10 -25.11 6.10
N ASN A 262 9.98 -25.64 5.26
CA ASN A 262 9.65 -26.00 3.88
C ASN A 262 9.07 -24.82 3.08
N TYR A 263 9.71 -23.65 3.16
CA TYR A 263 9.35 -22.40 2.45
C TYR A 263 9.00 -22.55 0.95
N ALA A 264 9.57 -23.56 0.29
CA ALA A 264 9.30 -23.89 -1.11
C ALA A 264 8.04 -24.76 -1.33
N ALA A 265 7.56 -25.46 -0.29
CA ALA A 265 6.46 -26.42 -0.36
C ALA A 265 5.19 -26.00 0.40
N SER A 266 5.26 -25.02 1.33
CA SER A 266 4.08 -24.52 2.05
C SER A 266 3.60 -23.15 1.53
N CYS A 267 2.30 -22.93 1.63
CA CYS A 267 1.65 -21.66 1.27
C CYS A 267 1.59 -20.68 2.44
N ASP A 268 2.18 -21.03 3.58
CA ASP A 268 2.06 -20.29 4.84
C ASP A 268 2.64 -18.87 4.72
N LYS A 269 3.68 -18.70 3.89
CA LYS A 269 4.26 -17.37 3.59
C LYS A 269 3.24 -16.40 3.00
N PHE A 270 2.25 -16.89 2.24
CA PHE A 270 1.23 -16.03 1.64
C PHE A 270 0.23 -15.49 2.67
N LEU A 271 0.20 -16.08 3.88
CA LEU A 271 -0.60 -15.61 5.00
C LEU A 271 0.16 -14.60 5.87
N VAL A 272 1.46 -14.40 5.65
CA VAL A 272 2.27 -13.46 6.43
C VAL A 272 1.81 -12.03 6.16
N GLY A 273 1.24 -11.40 7.18
CA GLY A 273 0.98 -9.97 7.26
C GLY A 273 1.70 -9.37 8.47
N ALA A 274 1.75 -8.05 8.58
CA ALA A 274 2.44 -7.39 9.68
C ALA A 274 1.69 -6.17 10.18
N GLY A 275 1.93 -5.78 11.42
CA GLY A 275 1.42 -4.54 11.97
C GLY A 275 2.30 -3.96 13.06
N VAL A 276 2.07 -2.68 13.33
CA VAL A 276 2.71 -1.94 14.40
C VAL A 276 1.65 -1.27 15.24
N ILE A 277 1.75 -1.40 16.55
CA ILE A 277 0.85 -0.74 17.48
C ILE A 277 1.58 -0.37 18.76
N THR A 278 1.21 0.72 19.40
CA THR A 278 1.83 1.16 20.64
C THR A 278 0.96 0.77 21.84
N ASP A 279 1.53 0.22 22.91
CA ASP A 279 0.74 -0.09 24.11
C ASP A 279 0.38 1.18 24.93
N ILE A 280 -0.42 1.02 25.99
CA ILE A 280 -0.82 2.14 26.86
C ILE A 280 0.35 2.82 27.59
N ARG A 281 1.55 2.23 27.58
CA ARG A 281 2.76 2.79 28.18
C ARG A 281 3.74 3.30 27.13
N ASP A 282 3.24 3.56 25.92
CA ASP A 282 3.99 4.10 24.79
C ASP A 282 5.13 3.18 24.27
N TYR A 283 5.11 1.88 24.58
CA TYR A 283 6.01 0.92 23.95
C TYR A 283 5.46 0.50 22.59
N THR A 284 6.28 0.61 21.55
CA THR A 284 5.92 0.15 20.22
C THR A 284 6.08 -1.37 20.12
N TRP A 285 5.06 -2.04 19.63
CA TRP A 285 5.06 -3.46 19.31
C TRP A 285 5.04 -3.64 17.80
N VAL A 286 5.93 -4.46 17.27
CA VAL A 286 5.76 -5.05 15.94
C VAL A 286 5.15 -6.43 16.12
N CYS A 287 4.18 -6.75 15.28
CA CYS A 287 3.57 -8.06 15.24
C CYS A 287 3.53 -8.59 13.82
N VAL A 288 3.83 -9.88 13.66
CA VAL A 288 3.66 -10.63 12.41
C VAL A 288 2.51 -11.60 12.62
N THR A 289 1.61 -11.66 11.64
CA THR A 289 0.47 -12.58 11.67
C THR A 289 0.52 -13.53 10.49
N THR A 290 0.10 -14.78 10.72
CA THR A 290 -0.08 -15.82 9.71
C THR A 290 -1.56 -16.24 9.60
N SER A 291 -2.45 -15.38 10.07
CA SER A 291 -3.90 -15.58 10.01
C SER A 291 -4.43 -15.39 8.59
N THR A 292 -5.58 -15.99 8.30
CA THR A 292 -6.37 -15.71 7.08
C THR A 292 -7.10 -14.38 7.14
N ARG A 293 -7.16 -13.73 8.32
CA ARG A 293 -7.65 -12.36 8.48
C ARG A 293 -6.63 -11.36 7.97
N ALA A 294 -7.11 -10.27 7.38
CA ALA A 294 -6.26 -9.18 6.95
C ALA A 294 -5.54 -8.56 8.15
N ALA A 295 -4.26 -8.21 8.02
CA ALA A 295 -3.54 -7.49 9.06
C ALA A 295 -4.22 -6.14 9.35
N GLU A 296 -4.72 -5.47 8.32
CA GLU A 296 -5.51 -4.26 8.47
C GLU A 296 -6.75 -4.50 9.37
N GLU A 297 -7.51 -5.57 9.12
CA GLU A 297 -8.65 -5.92 9.99
C GLU A 297 -8.19 -6.07 11.45
N LEU A 298 -7.06 -6.75 11.67
CA LEU A 298 -6.54 -7.04 13.00
C LEU A 298 -6.06 -5.79 13.76
N PHE A 299 -5.32 -4.89 13.11
CA PHE A 299 -4.70 -3.74 13.79
C PHE A 299 -5.54 -2.47 13.68
N CYS A 300 -6.18 -2.25 12.54
CA CYS A 300 -6.94 -1.02 12.25
C CYS A 300 -8.40 -1.09 12.66
N HIS A 301 -9.02 -2.28 12.65
CA HIS A 301 -10.48 -2.38 12.77
C HIS A 301 -10.97 -3.28 13.90
N PHE A 302 -10.12 -4.11 14.49
CA PHE A 302 -10.53 -5.07 15.52
C PHE A 302 -10.78 -4.39 16.89
N PRO A 303 -12.04 -4.38 17.39
CA PRO A 303 -12.45 -3.71 18.63
C PRO A 303 -12.35 -4.61 19.87
#